data_AF-A0A3N5TY65-F1
#
_entry.id   AF-A0A3N5TY65-F1
#
_cell.length_a   1.000
_cell.length_b   1.000
_cell.length_c   1.000
_cell.angle_alpha   90.00
_cell.angle_beta   90.00
_cell.angle_gamma   90.00
#
_symmetry.space_group_name_H-M   'P 1'
#
loop_
_entity.id
_entity.type
_entity.pdbx_description
1 polymer ?
#
loop_
_entity_poly.entity_id
_entity_poly.type
_entity_poly.pdbx_seq_one_letter_code
_entity_poly.pdbx_strand_id
1 'polypeptide(L)'
;MPVNFPPAEMNVLLLYDFNPHWTSSEKEEVAEAHSRLTDALASAGYCIDLLPVADQHFPQRLGSYDSKECVLFNWCDGIPGLHQSEWMVVRQLEQMGFVFTGSGSATLSLSYDKYRVKEALDRGGVTTPRWRLYKTSQENGGHDFPAIVKPAFGHCSEWLTSESVAMNEKELHDRISYLIDKVGLPALV
;
A
#
# COMPACT_ATOMS: atom_id res chain seq x y z
N MET A 1 20.70 21.75 -4.12
CA MET A 1 22.16 21.52 -4.19
C MET A 1 22.37 20.02 -4.31
N PRO A 2 23.23 19.51 -5.21
CA PRO A 2 23.61 18.10 -5.15
C PRO A 2 24.32 17.89 -3.80
N VAL A 3 23.80 16.96 -3.00
CA VAL A 3 24.47 16.52 -1.77
C VAL A 3 25.63 15.65 -2.23
N ASN A 4 26.85 16.14 -2.03
CA ASN A 4 28.06 15.40 -2.41
C ASN A 4 28.46 14.51 -1.22
N PHE A 5 27.88 13.32 -1.17
CA PHE A 5 28.14 12.34 -0.12
C PHE A 5 28.50 10.99 -0.78
N PRO A 6 29.57 10.30 -0.33
CA PRO A 6 29.93 9.00 -0.87
C PRO A 6 28.84 7.97 -0.51
N PRO A 7 28.33 7.16 -1.46
CA PRO A 7 27.33 6.12 -1.16
C PRO A 7 27.74 5.18 -0.02
N ALA A 8 29.04 4.88 0.11
CA ALA A 8 29.58 3.99 1.14
C ALA A 8 29.52 4.56 2.56
N GLU A 9 29.37 5.88 2.71
CA GLU A 9 29.19 6.53 4.01
C GLU A 9 27.71 6.54 4.42
N MET A 10 26.78 6.10 3.56
CA MET A 10 25.35 6.09 3.83
C MET A 10 24.90 4.68 4.20
N ASN A 11 24.46 4.51 5.45
CA ASN A 11 23.84 3.25 5.86
C ASN A 11 22.40 3.22 5.36
N VAL A 12 22.10 2.28 4.47
CA VAL A 12 20.74 2.03 3.99
C VAL A 12 20.17 0.85 4.75
N LEU A 13 19.05 1.07 5.43
CA LEU A 13 18.31 -0.01 6.07
C LEU A 13 17.13 -0.39 5.17
N LEU A 14 17.18 -1.57 4.56
CA LEU A 14 16.04 -2.08 3.80
C LEU A 14 15.03 -2.70 4.77
N LEU A 15 13.90 -2.01 4.93
CA LEU A 15 12.78 -2.46 5.74
C LEU A 15 11.79 -3.21 4.84
N TYR A 16 11.45 -4.45 5.17
CA TYR A 16 10.57 -5.29 4.34
C TYR A 16 9.67 -6.15 5.22
N ASP A 17 8.48 -6.54 4.75
CA ASP A 17 7.63 -7.49 5.47
C ASP A 17 8.09 -8.93 5.28
N PHE A 18 7.96 -9.73 6.34
CA PHE A 18 8.25 -11.14 6.29
C PHE A 18 7.18 -11.90 7.04
N ASN A 19 6.26 -12.55 6.32
CA ASN A 19 5.23 -13.34 6.96
C ASN A 19 5.76 -14.76 7.26
N PRO A 20 5.84 -15.18 8.54
CA PRO A 20 6.31 -16.52 8.90
C PRO A 20 5.44 -17.64 8.31
N HIS A 21 4.17 -17.34 8.01
CA HIS A 21 3.19 -18.28 7.47
C HIS A 21 3.25 -18.45 5.94
N TRP A 22 4.08 -17.67 5.23
CA TRP A 22 4.30 -17.89 3.80
C TRP A 22 4.84 -19.29 3.52
N THR A 23 4.41 -19.84 2.39
CA THR A 23 4.94 -21.06 1.79
C THR A 23 6.43 -20.91 1.48
N SER A 24 7.12 -22.04 1.28
CA SER A 24 8.54 -22.01 0.91
C SER A 24 8.77 -21.27 -0.41
N SER A 25 7.88 -21.43 -1.38
CA SER A 25 7.96 -20.76 -2.69
C SER A 25 7.82 -19.25 -2.56
N GLU A 26 6.87 -18.76 -1.75
CA GLU A 26 6.71 -17.31 -1.51
C GLU A 26 7.93 -16.73 -0.80
N LYS A 27 8.49 -17.45 0.18
CA LYS A 27 9.73 -17.03 0.86
C LYS A 27 10.92 -16.98 -0.08
N GLU A 28 11.02 -17.92 -1.00
CA GLU A 28 12.07 -17.96 -2.02
C GLU A 28 11.93 -16.80 -3.01
N GLU A 29 10.72 -16.53 -3.50
CA GLU A 29 10.44 -15.40 -4.40
C GLU A 29 10.82 -14.05 -3.76
N VAL A 30 10.42 -13.85 -2.49
CA VAL A 30 10.78 -12.66 -1.72
C VAL A 30 12.30 -12.57 -1.51
N ALA A 31 12.97 -13.68 -1.19
CA ALA A 31 14.42 -13.70 -1.03
C ALA A 31 15.16 -13.35 -2.33
N GLU A 32 14.70 -13.85 -3.48
CA GLU A 32 15.27 -13.49 -4.78
C GLU A 32 15.06 -11.99 -5.10
N ALA A 33 13.87 -11.45 -4.80
CA ALA A 33 13.60 -10.03 -4.99
C ALA A 33 14.52 -9.15 -4.12
N HIS A 34 14.73 -9.54 -2.86
CA HIS A 34 15.67 -8.87 -1.98
C HIS A 34 17.10 -8.93 -2.52
N SER A 35 17.58 -10.12 -2.94
CA SER A 35 18.93 -10.26 -3.52
C SER A 35 19.13 -9.31 -4.69
N ARG A 36 18.17 -9.25 -5.63
CA ARG A 36 18.26 -8.35 -6.78
C ARG A 36 18.36 -6.88 -6.38
N LEU A 37 17.58 -6.43 -5.40
CA LEU A 37 17.67 -5.04 -4.94
C LEU A 37 18.97 -4.78 -4.19
N THR A 38 19.35 -5.65 -3.25
CA THR A 38 20.58 -5.46 -2.46
C THR A 38 21.81 -5.47 -3.35
N ASP A 39 21.87 -6.35 -4.36
CA ASP A 39 22.97 -6.40 -5.32
C ASP A 39 23.05 -5.12 -6.16
N ALA A 40 21.91 -4.57 -6.57
CA ALA A 40 21.85 -3.32 -7.31
C ALA A 40 22.29 -2.12 -6.45
N LEU A 41 21.84 -2.03 -5.19
CA LEU A 41 22.25 -0.99 -4.25
C LEU A 41 23.74 -1.12 -3.90
N ALA A 42 24.23 -2.33 -3.68
CA ALA A 42 25.64 -2.59 -3.40
C ALA A 42 26.53 -2.23 -4.60
N SER A 43 26.09 -2.53 -5.82
CA SER A 43 26.79 -2.14 -7.05
C SER A 43 26.84 -0.62 -7.25
N ALA A 44 25.90 0.13 -6.66
CA ALA A 44 25.93 1.59 -6.61
C ALA A 44 26.80 2.14 -5.45
N GLY A 45 27.38 1.26 -4.63
CA GLY A 45 28.30 1.60 -3.55
C GLY A 45 27.65 1.80 -2.18
N TYR A 46 26.38 1.47 -1.99
CA TYR A 46 25.70 1.58 -0.68
C TYR A 46 25.99 0.38 0.22
N CYS A 47 26.05 0.64 1.53
CA CYS A 47 26.03 -0.39 2.56
C CYS A 47 24.57 -0.67 2.95
N ILE A 48 24.10 -1.92 2.80
CA ILE A 48 22.71 -2.29 3.04
C ILE A 48 22.60 -3.28 4.20
N ASP A 49 21.82 -2.90 5.21
CA ASP A 49 21.34 -3.81 6.25
C ASP A 49 19.88 -4.20 5.95
N LEU A 50 19.53 -5.43 6.31
CA LEU A 50 18.18 -5.99 6.14
C LEU A 50 17.43 -6.00 7.47
N LEU A 51 16.24 -5.40 7.53
CA LEU A 51 15.38 -5.42 8.71
C LEU A 51 13.97 -5.95 8.39
N PRO A 52 13.62 -7.16 8.85
CA PRO A 52 12.27 -7.70 8.65
C PRO A 52 11.24 -7.12 9.63
N VAL A 53 10.09 -6.77 9.07
CA VAL A 53 8.81 -6.55 9.76
C VAL A 53 8.05 -7.88 9.77
N ALA A 54 8.36 -8.72 10.76
CA ALA A 54 7.70 -10.01 10.95
C ALA A 54 6.48 -9.95 11.88
N ASP A 55 6.39 -8.88 12.68
CA ASP A 55 5.40 -8.70 13.74
C ASP A 55 5.33 -7.23 14.18
N GLN A 56 4.40 -6.93 15.10
CA GLN A 56 4.26 -5.62 15.74
C GLN A 56 5.47 -5.21 16.61
N HIS A 57 6.44 -6.10 16.84
CA HIS A 57 7.64 -5.84 17.65
C HIS A 57 8.85 -5.37 16.82
N PHE A 58 8.64 -5.04 15.54
CA PHE A 58 9.69 -4.45 14.72
C PHE A 58 10.26 -3.12 15.26
N PRO A 59 9.50 -2.23 15.97
CA PRO A 59 10.09 -0.99 16.47
C PRO A 59 11.20 -1.21 17.50
N GLN A 60 11.13 -2.30 18.27
CA GLN A 60 12.18 -2.68 19.23
C GLN A 60 13.48 -3.06 18.52
N ARG A 61 13.37 -3.79 17.39
CA ARG A 61 14.53 -4.14 16.55
C ARG A 61 15.09 -2.91 15.83
N LEU A 62 14.19 -2.04 15.35
CA LEU A 62 14.58 -0.78 14.72
C LEU A 62 15.28 0.17 15.71
N GLY A 63 14.94 0.11 17.00
CA GLY A 63 15.53 0.94 18.06
C GLY A 63 17.01 0.69 18.34
N SER A 64 17.65 -0.33 17.75
CA SER A 64 19.11 -0.51 17.80
C SER A 64 19.86 0.36 16.78
N TYR A 65 19.14 1.02 15.87
CA TYR A 65 19.71 1.91 14.85
C TYR A 65 19.56 3.38 15.27
N ASP A 66 20.57 4.20 14.98
CA ASP A 66 20.46 5.65 15.12
C ASP A 66 19.79 6.24 13.88
N SER A 67 18.65 6.90 14.06
CA SER A 67 17.86 7.49 12.99
C SER A 67 18.55 8.63 12.25
N LYS A 68 19.65 9.16 12.80
CA LYS A 68 20.48 10.19 12.14
C LYS A 68 21.57 9.61 11.25
N GLU A 69 21.90 8.34 11.44
CA GLU A 69 23.04 7.67 10.78
C GLU A 69 22.59 6.67 9.72
N CYS A 70 21.28 6.54 9.46
CA CYS A 70 20.76 5.70 8.40
C CYS A 70 19.54 6.29 7.69
N VAL A 71 19.34 5.84 6.44
CA VAL A 71 18.13 6.09 5.66
C VAL A 71 17.43 4.76 5.44
N LEU A 72 16.13 4.71 5.70
CA LEU A 72 15.34 3.52 5.45
C LEU A 72 14.88 3.49 3.99
N PHE A 73 15.25 2.43 3.28
CA PHE A 73 14.53 2.07 2.08
C PHE A 73 13.28 1.30 2.53
N ASN A 74 12.11 1.96 2.52
CA ASN A 74 10.87 1.32 2.95
C ASN A 74 10.31 0.47 1.80
N TRP A 75 10.38 -0.85 1.95
CA TRP A 75 9.80 -1.84 1.06
C TRP A 75 8.88 -2.82 1.83
N CYS A 76 8.18 -2.29 2.83
CA CYS A 76 7.28 -3.07 3.67
C CYS A 76 5.82 -2.84 3.27
N ASP A 77 5.11 -3.91 2.92
CA ASP A 77 3.69 -3.86 2.53
C ASP A 77 2.73 -4.08 3.73
N GLY A 78 3.27 -4.27 4.93
CA GLY A 78 2.48 -4.31 6.16
C GLY A 78 3.08 -5.15 7.28
N ILE A 79 2.30 -5.27 8.35
CA ILE A 79 2.62 -6.11 9.50
C ILE A 79 1.85 -7.42 9.35
N PRO A 80 2.54 -8.58 9.33
CA PRO A 80 1.88 -9.88 9.24
C PRO A 80 0.75 -10.04 10.26
N GLY A 81 -0.41 -10.49 9.78
CA GLY A 81 -1.62 -10.68 10.59
C GLY A 81 -2.47 -9.43 10.82
N LEU A 82 -2.05 -8.25 10.34
CA LEU A 82 -2.85 -7.03 10.40
C LEU A 82 -3.24 -6.54 9.02
N HIS A 83 -4.55 -6.49 8.75
CA HIS A 83 -5.08 -5.94 7.51
C HIS A 83 -4.82 -4.42 7.43
N GLN A 84 -4.37 -3.95 6.27
CA GLN A 84 -4.13 -2.53 5.95
C GLN A 84 -3.19 -1.82 6.94
N SER A 85 -2.02 -2.41 7.19
CA SER A 85 -1.10 -1.99 8.24
C SER A 85 0.19 -1.29 7.76
N GLU A 86 0.40 -1.12 6.45
CA GLU A 86 1.58 -0.42 5.89
C GLU A 86 1.75 0.99 6.49
N TRP A 87 0.65 1.74 6.63
CA TRP A 87 0.69 3.11 7.14
C TRP A 87 1.06 3.14 8.62
N MET A 88 0.78 2.06 9.36
CA MET A 88 1.18 1.90 10.76
C MET A 88 2.69 1.73 10.87
N VAL A 89 3.30 0.98 9.94
CA VAL A 89 4.76 0.85 9.85
C VAL A 89 5.38 2.22 9.66
N VAL A 90 4.94 2.95 8.64
CA VAL A 90 5.45 4.30 8.35
C VAL A 90 5.22 5.27 9.50
N ARG A 91 4.07 5.18 10.19
CA ARG A 91 3.82 6.01 11.37
C ARG A 91 4.83 5.78 12.48
N GLN A 92 5.27 4.53 12.70
CA GLN A 92 6.33 4.25 13.67
C GLN A 92 7.67 4.86 13.22
N LEU A 93 8.01 4.77 11.92
CA LEU A 93 9.23 5.38 11.39
C LEU A 93 9.24 6.90 11.62
N GLU A 94 8.12 7.57 11.32
CA GLU A 94 7.93 9.00 11.58
C GLU A 94 8.07 9.35 13.07
N GLN A 95 7.46 8.55 13.95
CA GLN A 95 7.52 8.75 15.41
C GLN A 95 8.93 8.57 15.99
N MET A 96 9.71 7.66 15.40
CA MET A 96 11.09 7.38 15.78
C MET A 96 12.11 8.34 15.10
N GLY A 97 11.64 9.21 14.21
CA GLY A 97 12.45 10.24 13.57
C GLY A 97 13.35 9.74 12.44
N PHE A 98 13.07 8.56 11.88
CA PHE A 98 13.81 8.05 10.73
C PHE A 98 13.48 8.81 9.45
N VAL A 99 14.50 8.98 8.60
CA VAL A 99 14.31 9.36 7.20
C VAL A 99 14.07 8.09 6.40
N PHE A 100 13.04 8.07 5.57
CA PHE A 100 12.67 6.90 4.77
C PHE A 100 12.20 7.27 3.37
N THR A 101 12.31 6.32 2.44
CA THR A 101 11.77 6.43 1.08
C THR A 101 10.25 6.18 1.06
N GLY A 102 9.55 6.79 0.09
CA GLY A 102 8.11 6.58 -0.10
C GLY A 102 7.23 7.66 0.53
N SER A 103 5.94 7.36 0.67
CA SER A 103 4.94 8.30 1.17
C SER A 103 4.83 8.26 2.69
N GLY A 104 4.49 9.40 3.31
CA GLY A 104 4.21 9.46 4.75
C GLY A 104 2.92 8.74 5.16
N SER A 105 2.78 8.46 6.45
CA SER A 105 1.71 7.61 7.00
C SER A 105 0.30 8.15 6.72
N ALA A 106 0.12 9.47 6.79
CA ALA A 106 -1.15 10.12 6.48
C ALA A 106 -1.56 9.95 5.00
N THR A 107 -0.58 9.99 4.09
CA THR A 107 -0.82 9.81 2.65
C THR A 107 -1.19 8.35 2.36
N LEU A 108 -0.45 7.40 2.93
CA LEU A 108 -0.75 5.98 2.79
C LEU A 108 -2.14 5.66 3.36
N SER A 109 -2.43 6.08 4.60
CA SER A 109 -3.75 5.90 5.21
C SER A 109 -4.89 6.50 4.38
N LEU A 110 -4.70 7.69 3.81
CA LEU A 110 -5.69 8.29 2.91
C LEU A 110 -5.89 7.48 1.62
N SER A 111 -4.80 6.95 1.06
CA SER A 111 -4.83 6.23 -0.22
C SER A 111 -5.70 4.97 -0.22
N TYR A 112 -5.91 4.36 0.95
CA TYR A 112 -6.84 3.24 1.14
C TYR A 112 -8.31 3.64 0.95
N ASP A 113 -8.66 4.90 1.23
CA ASP A 113 -10.01 5.44 1.06
C ASP A 113 -10.14 6.08 -0.33
N LYS A 114 -10.49 5.26 -1.32
CA LYS A 114 -10.63 5.69 -2.72
C LYS A 114 -11.71 6.77 -2.86
N TYR A 115 -12.72 6.77 -2.01
CA TYR A 115 -13.75 7.81 -2.01
C TYR A 115 -13.16 9.17 -1.61
N ARG A 116 -12.46 9.24 -0.48
CA ARG A 116 -11.82 10.49 -0.04
C ARG A 116 -10.71 10.95 -0.98
N VAL A 117 -9.98 10.01 -1.60
CA VAL A 117 -9.02 10.32 -2.66
C VAL A 117 -9.72 10.99 -3.84
N LYS A 118 -10.86 10.45 -4.30
CA LYS A 118 -11.65 11.08 -5.38
C LYS A 118 -12.11 12.49 -5.01
N GLU A 119 -12.63 12.69 -3.81
CA GLU A 119 -13.01 14.03 -3.32
C GLU A 119 -11.81 14.99 -3.25
N ALA A 120 -10.62 14.51 -2.89
CA ALA A 120 -9.40 15.33 -2.86
C ALA A 120 -8.95 15.72 -4.27
N LEU A 121 -8.98 14.78 -5.23
CA LEU A 121 -8.61 15.02 -6.62
C LEU A 121 -9.58 15.97 -7.31
N ASP A 122 -10.88 15.80 -7.10
CA ASP A 122 -11.92 16.68 -7.68
C ASP A 122 -11.77 18.11 -7.15
N ARG A 123 -11.55 18.30 -5.85
CA ARG A 123 -11.25 19.62 -5.26
C ARG A 123 -9.96 20.23 -5.79
N GLY A 124 -8.98 19.40 -6.13
CA GLY A 124 -7.72 19.80 -6.75
C GLY A 124 -7.82 20.10 -8.25
N GLY A 125 -8.98 19.91 -8.87
CA GLY A 125 -9.17 20.08 -10.31
C GLY A 125 -8.46 19.00 -11.14
N VAL A 126 -8.06 17.88 -10.53
CA VAL A 126 -7.44 16.76 -11.23
C VAL A 126 -8.54 15.91 -11.85
N THR A 127 -8.56 15.82 -13.17
CA THR A 127 -9.56 15.01 -13.87
C THR A 127 -9.37 13.53 -13.57
N THR A 128 -10.45 12.88 -13.12
CA THR A 128 -10.50 11.43 -12.95
C THR A 128 -11.75 10.85 -13.64
N PRO A 129 -11.85 9.53 -13.85
CA PRO A 129 -13.08 8.92 -14.35
C PRO A 129 -14.28 9.34 -13.49
N ARG A 130 -15.42 9.63 -14.14
CA ARG A 130 -16.70 9.88 -13.45
C ARG A 130 -16.96 8.74 -12.47
N TRP A 131 -17.41 9.09 -11.28
CA TRP A 131 -17.54 8.14 -10.20
C TRP A 131 -18.78 8.41 -9.37
N ARG A 132 -19.25 7.38 -8.67
CA ARG A 132 -20.33 7.46 -7.69
C ARG A 132 -20.09 6.49 -6.54
N LEU A 133 -20.33 6.97 -5.32
CA LEU A 133 -20.31 6.15 -4.12
C LEU A 133 -21.70 5.56 -3.88
N TYR A 134 -21.75 4.26 -3.65
CA TYR A 134 -22.94 3.49 -3.30
C TYR A 134 -22.80 2.95 -1.87
N LYS A 135 -23.69 3.41 -0.99
CA LYS A 135 -23.77 2.92 0.41
C LYS A 135 -24.90 1.92 0.64
N THR A 136 -25.84 1.83 -0.31
CA THR A 136 -26.91 0.84 -0.33
C THR A 136 -27.08 0.27 -1.73
N SER A 137 -27.61 -0.96 -1.84
CA SER A 137 -27.86 -1.63 -3.11
C SER A 137 -29.07 -1.09 -3.89
N GLN A 138 -29.88 -0.23 -3.26
CA GLN A 138 -31.12 0.32 -3.85
C GLN A 138 -30.93 1.67 -4.57
N GLU A 139 -29.73 2.22 -4.58
CA GLU A 139 -29.49 3.52 -5.23
C GLU A 139 -29.54 3.40 -6.76
N ASN A 140 -30.31 4.29 -7.39
CA ASN A 140 -30.48 4.33 -8.84
C ASN A 140 -29.59 5.40 -9.47
N GLY A 141 -29.08 5.13 -10.67
CA GLY A 141 -28.32 6.07 -11.48
C GLY A 141 -28.13 5.55 -12.90
N GLY A 142 -28.22 6.41 -13.90
CA GLY A 142 -27.81 6.03 -15.25
C GLY A 142 -26.29 5.99 -15.34
N HIS A 143 -25.75 4.87 -15.83
CA HIS A 143 -24.33 4.67 -16.07
C HIS A 143 -24.02 4.47 -17.53
N ASP A 144 -22.81 4.86 -17.91
CA ASP A 144 -22.23 4.44 -19.19
C ASP A 144 -21.50 3.12 -18.98
N PHE A 145 -21.70 2.18 -19.90
CA PHE A 145 -21.10 0.85 -19.83
C PHE A 145 -19.95 0.70 -20.85
N PRO A 146 -18.89 -0.05 -20.52
CA PRO A 146 -18.68 -0.77 -19.25
C PRO A 146 -18.37 0.14 -18.06
N ALA A 147 -18.83 -0.27 -16.87
CA ALA A 147 -18.56 0.40 -15.59
C ALA A 147 -17.74 -0.52 -14.67
N ILE A 148 -16.82 0.04 -13.89
CA ILE A 148 -15.98 -0.73 -12.96
C ILE A 148 -16.51 -0.56 -11.54
N VAL A 149 -16.94 -1.64 -10.91
CA VAL A 149 -17.42 -1.65 -9.52
C VAL A 149 -16.32 -2.18 -8.61
N LYS A 150 -15.91 -1.38 -7.62
CA LYS A 150 -14.86 -1.76 -6.66
C LYS A 150 -15.19 -1.31 -5.24
N PRO A 151 -14.58 -1.90 -4.20
CA PRO A 151 -14.70 -1.36 -2.85
C PRO A 151 -14.17 0.07 -2.77
N ALA A 152 -14.91 0.93 -2.07
CA ALA A 152 -14.48 2.31 -1.78
C ALA A 152 -13.26 2.35 -0.86
N PHE A 153 -13.06 1.30 -0.04
CA PHE A 153 -11.93 1.14 0.87
C PHE A 153 -11.10 -0.08 0.49
N GLY A 154 -9.78 -0.01 0.61
CA GLY A 154 -8.86 -1.14 0.40
C GLY A 154 -7.77 -0.89 -0.63
N HIS A 155 -6.90 -1.87 -0.81
CA HIS A 155 -5.75 -1.82 -1.73
C HIS A 155 -5.60 -3.16 -2.47
N CYS A 156 -4.53 -3.34 -3.27
CA CYS A 156 -4.15 -4.62 -3.91
C CYS A 156 -5.22 -5.36 -4.72
N SER A 157 -6.17 -4.65 -5.33
CA SER A 157 -7.28 -5.27 -6.08
C SER A 157 -8.08 -6.28 -5.25
N GLU A 158 -8.08 -6.16 -3.92
CA GLU A 158 -8.91 -6.97 -3.05
C GLU A 158 -10.36 -6.85 -3.49
N TRP A 159 -11.04 -8.01 -3.56
CA TRP A 159 -12.43 -8.10 -4.01
C TRP A 159 -12.66 -7.67 -5.45
N LEU A 160 -11.63 -7.60 -6.30
CA LEU A 160 -11.81 -7.45 -7.75
C LEU A 160 -11.76 -8.81 -8.44
N THR A 161 -12.73 -9.02 -9.32
CA THR A 161 -12.86 -10.17 -10.20
C THR A 161 -13.27 -9.67 -11.59
N SER A 162 -13.37 -10.55 -12.59
CA SER A 162 -13.94 -10.18 -13.89
C SER A 162 -15.36 -9.59 -13.76
N GLU A 163 -16.14 -10.02 -12.77
CA GLU A 163 -17.48 -9.49 -12.45
C GLU A 163 -17.46 -8.04 -11.94
N SER A 164 -16.28 -7.51 -11.63
CA SER A 164 -16.11 -6.09 -11.27
C SER A 164 -16.23 -5.17 -12.50
N VAL A 165 -16.25 -5.73 -13.71
CA VAL A 165 -16.56 -5.01 -14.94
C VAL A 165 -18.01 -5.30 -15.32
N ALA A 166 -18.91 -4.36 -15.04
CA ALA A 166 -20.32 -4.46 -15.39
C ALA A 166 -20.55 -3.94 -16.81
N MET A 167 -21.22 -4.73 -17.64
CA MET A 167 -21.56 -4.39 -19.02
C MET A 167 -22.98 -3.85 -19.18
N ASN A 168 -23.81 -3.94 -18.14
CA ASN A 168 -25.19 -3.48 -18.12
C ASN A 168 -25.67 -3.23 -16.68
N GLU A 169 -26.86 -2.63 -16.55
CA GLU A 169 -27.47 -2.26 -15.25
C GLU A 169 -27.67 -3.46 -14.30
N LYS A 170 -27.99 -4.64 -14.84
CA LYS A 170 -28.18 -5.84 -14.01
C LYS A 170 -26.85 -6.26 -13.39
N GLU A 171 -25.80 -6.41 -14.20
CA GLU A 171 -24.46 -6.76 -13.71
C GLU A 171 -23.93 -5.73 -12.72
N LEU A 172 -24.20 -4.45 -12.97
CA LEU A 172 -23.85 -3.37 -12.06
C LEU A 172 -24.53 -3.52 -10.70
N HIS A 173 -25.86 -3.69 -10.70
CA HIS A 173 -26.64 -3.87 -9.48
C HIS A 173 -26.20 -5.12 -8.71
N ASP A 174 -26.00 -6.25 -9.40
CA ASP A 174 -25.55 -7.49 -8.78
C ASP A 174 -24.20 -7.30 -8.08
N ARG A 175 -23.26 -6.59 -8.73
CA ARG A 175 -21.93 -6.38 -8.17
C ARG A 175 -21.91 -5.38 -7.01
N ILE A 176 -22.70 -4.32 -7.10
CA ILE A 176 -22.91 -3.37 -5.98
C ILE A 176 -23.52 -4.11 -4.78
N SER A 177 -24.55 -4.91 -5.01
CA SER A 177 -25.23 -5.69 -3.96
C SER A 177 -24.30 -6.71 -3.33
N TYR A 178 -23.43 -7.36 -4.11
CA TYR A 178 -22.39 -8.23 -3.56
C TYR A 178 -21.48 -7.49 -2.59
N LEU A 179 -20.91 -6.34 -2.99
CA LEU A 179 -20.00 -5.60 -2.11
C LEU A 179 -20.70 -5.10 -0.84
N ILE A 180 -21.93 -4.59 -0.96
CA ILE A 180 -22.64 -4.00 0.18
C ILE A 180 -23.24 -5.07 1.08
N ASP A 181 -24.00 -6.01 0.51
CA ASP A 181 -24.82 -6.94 1.30
C ASP A 181 -24.06 -8.21 1.70
N LYS A 182 -23.01 -8.60 0.95
CA LYS A 182 -22.19 -9.79 1.25
C LYS A 182 -20.86 -9.43 1.88
N VAL A 183 -20.14 -8.46 1.32
CA VAL A 183 -18.81 -8.07 1.83
C VAL A 183 -18.94 -7.04 2.95
N GLY A 184 -20.00 -6.21 2.96
CA GLY A 184 -20.20 -5.17 3.97
C GLY A 184 -19.40 -3.89 3.67
N LEU A 185 -18.97 -3.68 2.44
CA LEU A 185 -18.18 -2.52 2.01
C LEU A 185 -18.98 -1.63 1.05
N PRO A 186 -18.88 -0.29 1.16
CA PRO A 186 -19.43 0.61 0.15
C PRO A 186 -18.78 0.35 -1.21
N ALA A 187 -19.57 0.43 -2.28
CA ALA A 187 -19.10 0.30 -3.64
C ALA A 187 -18.79 1.67 -4.24
N LEU A 188 -17.66 1.77 -4.92
CA LEU A 188 -17.31 2.88 -5.79
C LEU A 188 -17.42 2.38 -7.23
N VAL A 189 -18.27 3.04 -8.00
CA VAL A 189 -18.42 2.84 -9.45
C VAL A 189 -17.73 3.98 -10.15
#